data_AF-A0A2B7M4C3-F1
#
_entry.id   AF-A0A2B7M4C3-F1
#
_cell.length_a   1.000
_cell.length_b   1.000
_cell.length_c   1.000
_cell.angle_alpha   90.00
_cell.angle_beta   90.00
_cell.angle_gamma   90.00
#
_symmetry.space_group_name_H-M   'P 1'
#
loop_
_entity.id
_entity.type
_entity.pdbx_description
1 polymer ?
#
loop_
_entity_poly.entity_id
_entity_poly.type
_entity_poly.pdbx_seq_one_letter_code
_entity_poly.pdbx_strand_id
1 'polypeptide(L)'
;MRQILLLFLAVFASFTTQAQSPSLTAEQTVRLIYQNYKSDASAPYFGATGEQAITSERIQKVLTLNDNLTLPGNIGWLDYDPICDCQDFGDLVLESVAITQIDADHADAVVRFRAFKDDKEKTTQTLKMVAENDRWVIDDIASNHGSVWQAVNSENEKILATLASLQKEQPEAFVSELFEHIADYSWPWTWVVSDTYRQAVNAFYKTTFKTDSNPDEDMQIERQFIYDNPICFGEETLFSRINEIRVLEKTADSARIHVRIALTNGNSEEQDLVLQRREGLWEIADFIRPNSGSLLKQIEAKTAARLKQ
;
A
#
# COMPACT_ATOMS: atom_id res chain seq x y z
N MET A 1 -0.15 -78.42 16.81
CA MET A 1 -0.64 -77.08 16.48
C MET A 1 0.02 -76.08 17.43
N ARG A 2 0.95 -75.27 16.91
CA ARG A 2 1.71 -74.24 17.64
C ARG A 2 0.85 -72.97 17.74
N GLN A 3 0.66 -72.39 18.92
CA GLN A 3 0.24 -71.00 19.07
C GLN A 3 1.44 -70.18 19.54
N ILE A 4 1.88 -69.25 18.69
CA ILE A 4 2.94 -68.28 18.96
C ILE A 4 2.25 -67.00 19.42
N LEU A 5 2.53 -66.57 20.65
CA LEU A 5 2.06 -65.31 21.21
C LEU A 5 3.03 -64.20 20.76
N LEU A 6 2.55 -63.26 19.95
CA LEU A 6 3.30 -62.08 19.50
C LEU A 6 3.10 -60.93 20.51
N LEU A 7 4.19 -60.48 21.14
CA LEU A 7 4.27 -59.20 21.84
C LEU A 7 4.51 -58.07 20.84
N PHE A 8 3.61 -57.09 20.78
CA PHE A 8 3.85 -55.81 20.11
C PHE A 8 4.26 -54.76 21.14
N LEU A 9 5.51 -54.32 21.08
CA LEU A 9 6.02 -53.15 21.80
C LEU A 9 5.78 -51.91 20.92
N ALA A 10 4.86 -51.04 21.31
CA ALA A 10 4.66 -49.75 20.65
C ALA A 10 5.57 -48.70 21.32
N VAL A 11 6.67 -48.36 20.65
CA VAL A 11 7.51 -47.21 21.03
C VAL A 11 6.88 -45.96 20.41
N PHE A 12 6.24 -45.13 21.24
CA PHE A 12 5.84 -43.78 20.85
C PHE A 12 7.10 -42.89 20.81
N ALA A 13 7.66 -42.69 19.62
CA ALA A 13 8.63 -41.63 19.39
C ALA A 13 7.87 -40.29 19.34
N SER A 14 7.84 -39.58 20.46
CA SER A 14 7.45 -38.17 20.49
C SER A 14 8.51 -37.38 19.73
N PHE A 15 8.26 -37.05 18.48
CA PHE A 15 8.99 -36.01 17.77
C PHE A 15 8.60 -34.68 18.44
N THR A 16 9.37 -34.26 19.44
CA THR A 16 9.39 -32.85 19.79
C THR A 16 9.99 -32.13 18.60
N THR A 17 9.16 -31.44 17.82
CA THR A 17 9.63 -30.41 16.90
C THR A 17 10.32 -29.35 17.75
N GLN A 18 11.64 -29.50 17.94
CA GLN A 18 12.47 -28.42 18.45
C GLN A 18 12.38 -27.33 17.40
N ALA A 19 11.71 -26.22 17.72
CA ALA A 19 11.81 -25.00 16.93
C ALA A 19 13.30 -24.70 16.79
N GLN A 20 13.80 -24.74 15.56
CA GLN A 20 15.19 -24.47 15.27
C GLN A 20 15.43 -23.01 15.65
N SER A 21 16.39 -22.76 16.54
CA SER A 21 16.74 -21.38 16.88
C SER A 21 17.26 -20.68 15.62
N PRO A 22 16.90 -19.40 15.40
CA PRO A 22 17.41 -18.65 14.26
C PRO A 22 18.93 -18.72 14.14
N SER A 23 19.42 -18.71 12.89
CA SER A 23 20.85 -18.85 12.59
C SER A 23 21.72 -17.71 13.15
N LEU A 24 21.14 -16.52 13.32
CA LEU A 24 21.72 -15.37 13.98
C LEU A 24 20.91 -15.05 15.24
N THR A 25 21.55 -14.45 16.24
CA THR A 25 20.85 -13.82 17.37
C THR A 25 20.20 -12.51 16.93
N ALA A 26 19.20 -12.03 17.68
CA ALA A 26 18.57 -10.74 17.44
C ALA A 26 19.59 -9.59 17.39
N GLU A 27 20.60 -9.58 18.29
CA GLU A 27 21.66 -8.57 18.28
C GLU A 27 22.48 -8.59 16.99
N GLN A 28 22.88 -9.79 16.53
CA GLN A 28 23.67 -9.94 15.31
C GLN A 28 22.88 -9.47 14.08
N THR A 29 21.60 -9.82 14.00
CA THR A 29 20.70 -9.35 12.94
C THR A 29 20.60 -7.82 12.94
N VAL A 30 20.33 -7.20 14.10
CA VAL A 30 20.23 -5.74 14.20
C VAL A 30 21.53 -5.06 13.78
N ARG A 31 22.68 -5.55 14.24
CA ARG A 31 23.98 -5.00 13.82
C ARG A 31 24.21 -5.13 12.32
N LEU A 32 23.78 -6.24 11.70
CA LEU A 32 23.89 -6.45 10.26
C LEU A 32 23.02 -5.45 9.47
N ILE A 33 21.80 -5.18 9.93
CA ILE A 33 20.91 -4.18 9.32
C ILE A 33 21.60 -2.80 9.30
N TYR A 34 22.12 -2.36 10.44
CA TYR A 34 22.77 -1.05 10.57
C TYR A 34 24.14 -0.94 9.89
N GLN A 35 24.83 -2.06 9.61
CA GLN A 35 26.10 -2.05 8.87
C GLN A 35 25.95 -1.53 7.44
N ASN A 36 24.76 -1.66 6.85
CA ASN A 36 24.48 -1.24 5.48
C ASN A 36 24.14 0.26 5.33
N TYR A 37 24.10 1.02 6.43
CA TYR A 37 23.93 2.48 6.39
C TYR A 37 25.28 3.20 6.23
N LYS A 38 25.93 3.00 5.08
CA LYS A 38 27.18 3.64 4.67
C LYS A 38 27.03 4.27 3.29
N SER A 39 27.78 5.32 3.01
CA SER A 39 27.67 6.11 1.76
C SER A 39 27.89 5.28 0.49
N ASP A 40 28.60 4.16 0.59
CA ASP A 40 28.93 3.22 -0.48
C ASP A 40 28.12 1.91 -0.43
N ALA A 41 27.21 1.77 0.54
CA ALA A 41 26.38 0.59 0.73
C ALA A 41 24.92 0.86 0.33
N SER A 42 24.21 -0.19 -0.09
CA SER A 42 22.76 -0.12 -0.25
C SER A 42 22.12 -0.26 1.12
N ALA A 43 21.54 0.83 1.63
CA ALA A 43 20.71 0.77 2.82
C ALA A 43 19.57 -0.24 2.61
N PRO A 44 19.17 -0.99 3.66
CA PRO A 44 18.06 -1.91 3.58
C PRO A 44 16.76 -1.13 3.44
N TYR A 45 15.88 -1.58 2.54
CA TYR A 45 14.56 -0.97 2.39
C TYR A 45 13.57 -1.61 3.36
N PHE A 46 12.90 -0.81 4.19
CA PHE A 46 11.94 -1.30 5.20
C PHE A 46 10.75 -2.05 4.57
N GLY A 47 10.30 -1.63 3.38
CA GLY A 47 9.26 -2.31 2.62
C GLY A 47 9.77 -3.45 1.72
N ALA A 48 11.02 -3.91 1.86
CA ALA A 48 11.54 -5.00 1.05
C ALA A 48 10.78 -6.31 1.31
N THR A 49 10.49 -7.05 0.25
CA THR A 49 9.76 -8.33 0.31
C THR A 49 10.68 -9.53 0.03
N GLY A 50 10.23 -10.75 0.35
CA GLY A 50 10.92 -11.99 -0.03
C GLY A 50 12.21 -12.22 0.77
N GLU A 51 13.28 -12.67 0.10
CA GLU A 51 14.56 -12.99 0.75
C GLU A 51 15.21 -11.77 1.40
N GLN A 52 14.99 -10.58 0.83
CA GLN A 52 15.50 -9.29 1.30
C GLN A 52 14.65 -8.68 2.43
N ALA A 53 13.51 -9.27 2.76
CA ALA A 53 12.65 -8.75 3.81
C ALA A 53 13.37 -8.76 5.16
N ILE A 54 13.39 -7.58 5.80
CA ILE A 54 13.94 -7.37 7.14
C ILE A 54 12.84 -7.16 8.19
N THR A 55 11.57 -7.15 7.77
CA THR A 55 10.42 -7.01 8.67
C THR A 55 9.57 -8.27 8.69
N SER A 56 8.74 -8.40 9.72
CA SER A 56 7.82 -9.53 9.88
C SER A 56 6.73 -9.60 8.82
N GLU A 57 6.12 -10.77 8.66
CA GLU A 57 4.92 -10.94 7.82
C GLU A 57 3.79 -9.99 8.23
N ARG A 58 3.68 -9.68 9.54
CA ARG A 58 2.68 -8.77 10.09
C ARG A 58 2.88 -7.33 9.58
N ILE A 59 4.10 -6.81 9.62
CA ILE A 59 4.43 -5.50 9.03
C ILE A 59 4.17 -5.51 7.53
N GLN A 60 4.65 -6.54 6.83
CA GLN A 60 4.53 -6.64 5.37
C GLN A 60 3.06 -6.60 4.90
N LYS A 61 2.14 -7.22 5.63
CA LYS A 61 0.70 -7.14 5.34
C LYS A 61 0.17 -5.71 5.44
N VAL A 62 0.57 -4.97 6.49
CA VAL A 62 0.13 -3.58 6.69
C VAL A 62 0.73 -2.63 5.66
N LEU A 63 2.00 -2.81 5.29
CA LEU A 63 2.64 -2.03 4.23
C LEU A 63 2.01 -2.32 2.86
N THR A 64 1.78 -3.59 2.53
CA THR A 64 1.10 -3.97 1.28
C THR A 64 -0.30 -3.36 1.18
N LEU A 65 -1.05 -3.34 2.29
CA LEU A 65 -2.35 -2.67 2.32
C LEU A 65 -2.20 -1.15 2.13
N ASN A 66 -1.22 -0.52 2.78
CA ASN A 66 -0.98 0.90 2.64
C ASN A 66 -0.61 1.29 1.20
N ASP A 67 0.26 0.52 0.54
CA ASP A 67 0.63 0.72 -0.86
C ASP A 67 -0.59 0.61 -1.78
N ASN A 68 -1.49 -0.34 -1.52
CA ASN A 68 -2.72 -0.50 -2.29
C ASN A 68 -3.72 0.64 -2.09
N LEU A 69 -3.69 1.28 -0.92
CA LEU A 69 -4.51 2.43 -0.57
C LEU A 69 -3.82 3.77 -0.92
N THR A 70 -2.56 3.75 -1.32
CA THR A 70 -1.80 4.94 -1.68
C THR A 70 -2.09 5.36 -3.12
N LEU A 71 -2.13 6.68 -3.35
CA LEU A 71 -2.36 7.23 -4.68
C LEU A 71 -1.23 6.86 -5.65
N PRO A 72 -1.53 6.60 -6.92
CA PRO A 72 -0.53 6.49 -7.97
C PRO A 72 0.47 7.65 -7.92
N GLY A 73 1.76 7.31 -7.81
CA GLY A 73 2.85 8.29 -7.74
C GLY A 73 3.21 8.80 -6.34
N ASN A 74 2.36 8.56 -5.34
CA ASN A 74 2.68 8.88 -3.95
C ASN A 74 3.49 7.75 -3.30
N ILE A 75 4.34 8.11 -2.34
CA ILE A 75 5.23 7.18 -1.62
C ILE A 75 4.47 6.40 -0.52
N GLY A 76 3.32 6.91 -0.08
CA GLY A 76 2.51 6.31 0.99
C GLY A 76 2.92 6.83 2.36
N TRP A 77 2.66 6.06 3.42
CA TRP A 77 3.01 6.46 4.79
C TRP A 77 4.53 6.42 5.03
N LEU A 78 5.26 5.57 4.33
CA LEU A 78 6.71 5.45 4.42
C LEU A 78 7.44 6.53 3.61
N ASP A 79 7.10 7.79 3.82
CA ASP A 79 7.79 8.92 3.16
C ASP A 79 9.18 9.22 3.74
N TYR A 80 9.67 8.38 4.66
CA TYR A 80 11.00 8.39 5.28
C TYR A 80 11.45 6.96 5.61
N ASP A 81 12.73 6.75 5.98
CA ASP A 81 13.23 5.45 6.42
C ASP A 81 13.04 5.27 7.95
N PRO A 82 12.17 4.35 8.40
CA PRO A 82 11.90 4.17 9.83
C PRO A 82 13.03 3.49 10.62
N ILE A 83 13.98 2.84 9.94
CA ILE A 83 15.11 2.15 10.59
C ILE A 83 16.14 3.16 11.05
N CYS A 84 16.39 4.24 10.30
CA CYS A 84 17.24 5.34 10.74
C CYS A 84 16.45 6.53 11.30
N ASP A 85 15.12 6.51 11.21
CA ASP A 85 14.23 7.62 11.54
C ASP A 85 14.65 8.91 10.79
N CYS A 86 14.93 8.77 9.49
CA CYS A 86 15.60 9.79 8.71
C CYS A 86 15.16 9.84 7.23
N GLN A 87 15.27 11.03 6.63
CA GLN A 87 15.15 11.24 5.18
C GLN A 87 16.47 10.94 4.46
N ASP A 88 17.56 11.42 5.06
CA ASP A 88 18.92 11.26 4.56
C ASP A 88 19.83 10.77 5.69
N PHE A 89 20.90 10.06 5.32
CA PHE A 89 21.98 9.64 6.22
C PHE A 89 23.34 9.85 5.56
N GLY A 90 24.39 9.95 6.38
CA GLY A 90 25.77 10.12 5.89
C GLY A 90 26.76 9.35 6.76
N ASP A 91 27.02 8.11 6.38
CA ASP A 91 27.82 7.15 7.16
C ASP A 91 27.32 6.97 8.61
N LEU A 92 26.07 6.55 8.75
CA LEU A 92 25.41 6.32 10.05
C LEU A 92 26.31 5.51 11.00
N VAL A 93 26.39 5.96 12.25
CA VAL A 93 27.19 5.30 13.29
C VAL A 93 26.29 4.70 14.36
N LEU A 94 26.19 3.37 14.38
CA LEU A 94 25.55 2.62 15.47
C LEU A 94 26.45 2.62 16.71
N GLU A 95 26.03 3.29 17.77
CA GLU A 95 26.78 3.42 19.03
C GLU A 95 26.56 2.22 19.94
N SER A 96 25.31 1.77 20.07
CA SER A 96 24.97 0.64 20.93
C SER A 96 23.74 -0.11 20.47
N VAL A 97 23.72 -1.40 20.78
CA VAL A 97 22.54 -2.29 20.72
C VAL A 97 22.42 -2.94 22.09
N ALA A 98 21.26 -2.81 22.72
CA ALA A 98 20.95 -3.49 23.97
C ALA A 98 19.72 -4.38 23.74
N ILE A 99 19.89 -5.69 23.94
CA ILE A 99 18.82 -6.67 23.77
C ILE A 99 18.16 -6.98 25.11
N THR A 100 16.83 -6.92 25.14
CA THR A 100 15.98 -7.48 26.19
C THR A 100 15.18 -8.61 25.60
N GLN A 101 15.52 -9.86 25.93
CA GLN A 101 14.75 -11.02 25.50
C GLN A 101 13.40 -11.01 26.21
N ILE A 102 12.30 -11.11 25.46
CA ILE A 102 10.94 -11.16 26.00
C ILE A 102 10.54 -12.62 26.25
N ASP A 103 10.71 -13.46 25.24
CA ASP A 103 10.44 -14.90 25.28
C ASP A 103 11.34 -15.64 24.24
N ALA A 104 10.94 -16.83 23.78
CA ALA A 104 11.77 -17.62 22.87
C ALA A 104 11.85 -17.04 21.45
N ASP A 105 10.83 -16.30 21.02
CA ASP A 105 10.64 -15.81 19.66
C ASP A 105 10.51 -14.28 19.57
N HIS A 106 10.56 -13.55 20.70
CA HIS A 106 10.47 -12.09 20.73
C HIS A 106 11.60 -11.45 21.56
N ALA A 107 12.09 -10.32 21.08
CA ALA A 107 13.08 -9.50 21.77
C ALA A 107 12.91 -8.01 21.47
N ASP A 108 13.23 -7.17 22.45
CA ASP A 108 13.38 -5.73 22.24
C ASP A 108 14.85 -5.40 22.00
N ALA A 109 15.17 -4.72 20.89
CA ALA A 109 16.49 -4.20 20.62
C ALA A 109 16.48 -2.68 20.71
N VAL A 110 16.99 -2.14 21.81
CA VAL A 110 17.19 -0.69 21.97
C VAL A 110 18.48 -0.30 21.25
N VAL A 111 18.35 0.50 20.20
CA VAL A 111 19.46 0.94 19.37
C VAL A 111 19.69 2.43 19.55
N ARG A 112 20.96 2.81 19.59
CA ARG A 112 21.38 4.21 19.66
C ARG A 112 22.39 4.48 18.57
N PHE A 113 22.13 5.50 17.76
CA PHE A 113 22.95 5.81 16.60
C PHE A 113 22.98 7.30 16.29
N ARG A 114 23.81 7.67 15.33
CA ARG A 114 23.90 9.01 14.73
C ARG A 114 23.72 8.87 13.23
N ALA A 115 22.75 9.56 12.64
CA ALA A 115 22.41 9.44 11.22
C ALA A 115 23.58 9.91 10.34
N PHE A 116 24.29 10.96 10.75
CA PHE A 116 25.55 11.36 10.15
C PHE A 116 26.73 11.13 11.10
N LYS A 117 27.87 10.70 10.53
CA LYS A 117 29.09 10.41 11.30
C LYS A 117 29.58 11.57 12.15
N ASP A 118 29.34 12.81 11.72
CA ASP A 118 29.80 14.02 12.39
C ASP A 118 28.73 14.66 13.28
N ASP A 119 27.52 14.09 13.33
CA ASP A 119 26.45 14.60 14.20
C ASP A 119 26.80 14.48 15.67
N LYS A 120 26.29 15.44 16.45
CA LYS A 120 26.28 15.37 17.92
C LYS A 120 25.00 14.77 18.45
N GLU A 121 23.90 14.97 17.72
CA GLU A 121 22.59 14.43 18.07
C GLU A 121 22.59 12.92 17.87
N LYS A 122 21.84 12.24 18.73
CA LYS A 122 21.80 10.79 18.80
C LYS A 122 20.34 10.38 18.83
N THR A 123 19.97 9.52 17.89
CA THR A 123 18.65 8.91 17.84
C THR A 123 18.65 7.66 18.70
N THR A 124 17.53 7.40 19.35
CA THR A 124 17.30 6.15 20.09
C THR A 124 15.92 5.65 19.77
N GLN A 125 15.84 4.41 19.33
CA GLN A 125 14.60 3.72 19.01
C GLN A 125 14.66 2.29 19.52
N THR A 126 13.49 1.66 19.65
CA THR A 126 13.37 0.25 20.00
C THR A 126 12.86 -0.51 18.80
N LEU A 127 13.67 -1.43 18.28
CA LEU A 127 13.21 -2.40 17.30
C LEU A 127 12.55 -3.56 18.06
N LYS A 128 11.27 -3.79 17.82
CA LYS A 128 10.57 -5.00 18.27
C LYS A 128 10.94 -6.10 17.30
N MET A 129 11.61 -7.14 17.79
CA MET A 129 12.13 -8.24 16.97
C MET A 129 11.27 -9.48 17.17
N VAL A 130 10.99 -10.20 16.10
CA VAL A 130 10.32 -11.52 16.11
C VAL A 130 11.15 -12.54 15.33
N ALA A 131 11.16 -13.79 15.78
CA ALA A 131 11.76 -14.92 15.08
C ALA A 131 10.75 -15.55 14.13
N GLU A 132 10.94 -15.38 12.82
CA GLU A 132 10.12 -15.94 11.76
C GLU A 132 10.99 -16.66 10.72
N ASN A 133 10.61 -17.87 10.30
CA ASN A 133 11.29 -18.61 9.24
C ASN A 133 12.81 -18.73 9.46
N ASP A 134 13.22 -19.14 10.67
CA ASP A 134 14.62 -19.29 11.12
C ASP A 134 15.47 -17.99 11.07
N ARG A 135 14.82 -16.81 11.07
CA ARG A 135 15.46 -15.50 11.06
C ARG A 135 14.81 -14.57 12.09
N TRP A 136 15.60 -13.68 12.68
CA TRP A 136 15.05 -12.52 13.38
C TRP A 136 14.71 -11.43 12.37
N VAL A 137 13.54 -10.81 12.50
CA VAL A 137 13.05 -9.72 11.67
C VAL A 137 12.40 -8.64 12.55
N ILE A 138 12.27 -7.43 12.01
CA ILE A 138 11.65 -6.29 12.70
C ILE A 138 10.12 -6.43 12.62
N ASP A 139 9.46 -6.60 13.76
CA ASP A 139 8.01 -6.62 13.87
C ASP A 139 7.40 -5.24 14.15
N ASP A 140 8.18 -4.29 14.68
CA ASP A 140 7.79 -2.89 14.82
C ASP A 140 9.02 -2.02 15.14
N ILE A 141 8.89 -0.72 14.94
CA ILE A 141 9.85 0.28 15.42
C ILE A 141 9.11 1.28 16.28
N ALA A 142 9.55 1.43 17.52
CA ALA A 142 9.06 2.46 18.43
C ALA A 142 10.13 3.55 18.60
N SER A 143 9.83 4.76 18.09
CA SER A 143 10.65 5.97 18.26
C SER A 143 9.90 7.02 19.09
N ASN A 144 10.41 8.26 19.10
CA ASN A 144 9.68 9.44 19.60
C ASN A 144 8.38 9.74 18.83
N HIS A 145 8.24 9.21 17.60
CA HIS A 145 7.04 9.31 16.77
C HIS A 145 5.99 8.22 17.08
N GLY A 146 6.32 7.29 17.97
CA GLY A 146 5.46 6.15 18.33
C GLY A 146 5.79 4.90 17.54
N SER A 147 4.81 4.00 17.44
CA SER A 147 4.91 2.73 16.71
C SER A 147 4.65 2.94 15.22
N VAL A 148 5.60 2.49 14.38
CA VAL A 148 5.46 2.49 12.92
C VAL A 148 4.26 1.65 12.50
N TRP A 149 4.14 0.44 13.04
CA TRP A 149 3.00 -0.42 12.71
C TRP A 149 1.67 0.24 13.08
N GLN A 150 1.57 0.81 14.28
CA GLN A 150 0.33 1.43 14.74
C GLN A 150 -0.04 2.63 13.85
N ALA A 151 0.94 3.43 13.45
CA ALA A 151 0.71 4.59 12.60
C ALA A 151 0.20 4.17 11.21
N VAL A 152 0.87 3.23 10.54
CA VAL A 152 0.45 2.75 9.22
C VAL A 152 -0.91 2.05 9.30
N ASN A 153 -1.10 1.18 10.30
CA ASN A 153 -2.37 0.46 10.47
C ASN A 153 -3.54 1.41 10.76
N SER A 154 -3.35 2.41 11.63
CA SER A 154 -4.38 3.39 11.93
C SER A 154 -4.75 4.22 10.70
N GLU A 155 -3.79 4.53 9.84
CA GLU A 155 -4.06 5.22 8.59
C GLU A 155 -4.86 4.35 7.62
N ASN A 156 -4.46 3.09 7.44
CA ASN A 156 -5.22 2.12 6.66
C ASN A 156 -6.66 1.98 7.18
N GLU A 157 -6.86 1.89 8.50
CA GLU A 157 -8.19 1.77 9.11
C GLU A 157 -9.08 3.01 8.85
N LYS A 158 -8.53 4.23 8.90
CA LYS A 158 -9.27 5.45 8.55
C LYS A 158 -9.70 5.45 7.09
N ILE A 159 -8.79 5.06 6.19
CA ILE A 159 -9.08 4.97 4.75
C ILE A 159 -10.18 3.93 4.51
N LEU A 160 -10.06 2.74 5.10
CA LEU A 160 -11.04 1.68 4.98
C LEU A 160 -12.41 2.08 5.58
N ALA A 161 -12.42 2.81 6.69
CA ALA A 161 -13.66 3.34 7.27
C ALA A 161 -14.34 4.35 6.35
N THR A 162 -13.56 5.22 5.70
CA THR A 162 -14.05 6.17 4.69
C THR A 162 -14.62 5.44 3.48
N LEU A 163 -13.91 4.44 2.97
CA LEU A 163 -14.39 3.57 1.89
C LEU A 163 -15.70 2.88 2.27
N ALA A 164 -15.79 2.33 3.48
CA ALA A 164 -17.00 1.67 3.96
C ALA A 164 -18.18 2.65 4.11
N SER A 165 -17.95 3.91 4.52
CA SER A 165 -19.04 4.90 4.61
C SER A 165 -19.64 5.28 3.26
N LEU A 166 -18.84 5.23 2.19
CA LEU A 166 -19.30 5.50 0.82
C LEU A 166 -20.22 4.39 0.28
N GLN A 167 -20.17 3.19 0.85
CA GLN A 167 -20.85 2.00 0.29
C GLN A 167 -22.34 2.02 0.54
N LYS A 168 -23.11 1.63 -0.48
CA LYS A 168 -24.57 1.43 -0.40
C LYS A 168 -24.95 0.10 -1.04
N GLU A 169 -26.09 -0.45 -0.66
CA GLU A 169 -26.57 -1.70 -1.24
C GLU A 169 -26.86 -1.56 -2.74
N GLN A 170 -27.54 -0.47 -3.13
CA GLN A 170 -27.91 -0.21 -4.51
C GLN A 170 -26.80 0.59 -5.23
N PRO A 171 -26.39 0.19 -6.45
CA PRO A 171 -25.29 0.83 -7.18
C PRO A 171 -25.57 2.31 -7.51
N GLU A 172 -26.82 2.66 -7.80
CA GLU A 172 -27.23 4.06 -8.02
C GLU A 172 -27.10 4.93 -6.76
N ALA A 173 -27.33 4.34 -5.58
CA ALA A 173 -27.15 5.03 -4.31
C ALA A 173 -25.67 5.17 -3.96
N PHE A 174 -24.85 4.16 -4.27
CA PHE A 174 -23.39 4.24 -4.17
C PHE A 174 -22.86 5.40 -5.03
N VAL A 175 -23.28 5.48 -6.30
CA VAL A 175 -22.89 6.59 -7.19
C VAL A 175 -23.34 7.94 -6.66
N SER A 176 -24.58 8.04 -6.14
CA SER A 176 -25.06 9.28 -5.51
C SER A 176 -24.16 9.71 -4.34
N GLU A 177 -23.81 8.77 -3.47
CA GLU A 177 -22.93 9.01 -2.31
C GLU A 177 -21.56 9.55 -2.74
N LEU A 178 -20.95 8.98 -3.78
CA LEU A 178 -19.68 9.48 -4.31
C LEU A 178 -19.79 10.96 -4.70
N PHE A 179 -20.84 11.33 -5.44
CA PHE A 179 -21.02 12.72 -5.86
C PHE A 179 -21.37 13.69 -4.72
N GLU A 180 -22.06 13.23 -3.67
CA GLU A 180 -22.28 14.03 -2.46
C GLU A 180 -20.97 14.41 -1.77
N HIS A 181 -19.96 13.55 -1.87
CA HIS A 181 -18.63 13.74 -1.28
C HIS A 181 -17.54 14.13 -2.29
N ILE A 182 -17.86 14.45 -3.53
CA ILE A 182 -16.83 14.89 -4.50
C ILE A 182 -16.22 16.23 -4.08
N ALA A 183 -17.04 17.18 -3.63
CA ALA A 183 -16.60 18.55 -3.39
C ALA A 183 -15.92 18.78 -2.03
N ASP A 184 -15.98 17.80 -1.10
CA ASP A 184 -15.43 17.94 0.25
C ASP A 184 -13.99 17.39 0.38
N TYR A 185 -13.43 16.85 -0.71
CA TYR A 185 -12.07 16.28 -0.77
C TYR A 185 -11.80 15.21 0.29
N SER A 186 -12.85 14.58 0.82
CA SER A 186 -12.72 13.59 1.90
C SER A 186 -12.14 12.25 1.43
N TRP A 187 -12.08 12.00 0.12
CA TRP A 187 -11.50 10.81 -0.48
C TRP A 187 -10.98 11.10 -1.90
N PRO A 188 -9.90 10.43 -2.33
CA PRO A 188 -9.41 10.46 -3.70
C PRO A 188 -10.09 9.41 -4.58
N TRP A 189 -10.31 9.76 -5.86
CA TRP A 189 -11.05 8.92 -6.79
C TRP A 189 -10.46 7.53 -7.02
N THR A 190 -9.15 7.36 -6.86
CA THR A 190 -8.46 6.08 -7.05
C THR A 190 -8.80 5.05 -5.99
N TRP A 191 -9.44 5.44 -4.87
CA TRP A 191 -9.88 4.49 -3.85
C TRP A 191 -11.14 3.72 -4.23
N VAL A 192 -11.98 4.29 -5.08
CA VAL A 192 -13.28 3.70 -5.44
C VAL A 192 -13.28 3.04 -6.81
N VAL A 193 -12.13 3.00 -7.49
CA VAL A 193 -11.96 2.26 -8.75
C VAL A 193 -11.41 0.86 -8.48
N SER A 194 -11.67 -0.05 -9.41
CA SER A 194 -11.19 -1.43 -9.31
C SER A 194 -9.66 -1.53 -9.28
N ASP A 195 -9.13 -2.60 -8.68
CA ASP A 195 -7.70 -2.92 -8.71
C ASP A 195 -7.12 -2.90 -10.13
N THR A 196 -7.87 -3.40 -11.12
CA THR A 196 -7.44 -3.40 -12.53
C THR A 196 -7.30 -1.98 -13.07
N TYR A 197 -8.26 -1.10 -12.77
CA TYR A 197 -8.17 0.30 -13.18
C TYR A 197 -6.99 1.00 -12.50
N ARG A 198 -6.83 0.82 -11.18
CA ARG A 198 -5.71 1.38 -10.41
C ARG A 198 -4.36 0.91 -10.95
N GLN A 199 -4.22 -0.36 -11.28
CA GLN A 199 -3.00 -0.92 -11.88
C GLN A 199 -2.71 -0.32 -13.26
N ALA A 200 -3.72 -0.09 -14.08
CA ALA A 200 -3.55 0.57 -15.38
C ALA A 200 -3.03 2.01 -15.23
N VAL A 201 -3.58 2.78 -14.29
CA VAL A 201 -3.11 4.14 -13.96
C VAL A 201 -1.66 4.10 -13.46
N ASN A 202 -1.33 3.18 -12.55
CA ASN A 202 0.04 2.99 -12.04
C ASN A 202 1.03 2.63 -13.14
N ALA A 203 0.68 1.73 -14.05
CA ALA A 203 1.53 1.37 -15.18
C ALA A 203 1.74 2.57 -16.11
N PHE A 204 0.67 3.31 -16.41
CA PHE A 204 0.72 4.50 -17.23
C PHE A 204 1.60 5.59 -16.62
N TYR A 205 1.43 5.89 -15.33
CA TYR A 205 2.25 6.83 -14.56
C TYR A 205 3.75 6.53 -14.70
N LYS A 206 4.14 5.27 -14.47
CA LYS A 206 5.54 4.81 -14.58
C LYS A 206 6.12 4.97 -15.98
N THR A 207 5.31 4.82 -17.03
CA THR A 207 5.78 5.03 -18.40
C THR A 207 5.84 6.49 -18.82
N THR A 208 5.12 7.37 -18.12
CA THR A 208 5.03 8.79 -18.43
C THR A 208 6.21 9.54 -17.83
N PHE A 209 6.48 9.38 -16.53
CA PHE A 209 7.54 10.11 -15.83
C PHE A 209 8.90 9.38 -15.84
N LYS A 210 9.47 9.16 -17.03
CA LYS A 210 10.83 8.62 -17.18
C LYS A 210 11.88 9.72 -16.93
N THR A 211 13.10 9.32 -16.56
CA THR A 211 14.20 10.23 -16.14
C THR A 211 14.58 11.32 -17.16
N ASP A 212 14.26 11.12 -18.45
CA ASP A 212 14.57 12.04 -19.54
C ASP A 212 13.36 12.87 -20.03
N SER A 213 12.23 12.82 -19.31
CA SER A 213 11.01 13.56 -19.64
C SER A 213 10.98 14.97 -19.01
N ASN A 214 10.22 15.89 -19.61
CA ASN A 214 9.87 17.17 -18.98
C ASN A 214 8.60 16.96 -18.13
N PRO A 215 8.71 16.81 -16.80
CA PRO A 215 7.58 16.38 -15.97
C PRO A 215 6.41 17.36 -16.05
N ASP A 216 6.69 18.67 -16.10
CA ASP A 216 5.66 19.70 -16.11
C ASP A 216 4.80 19.64 -17.39
N GLU A 217 5.42 19.38 -18.54
CA GLU A 217 4.71 19.27 -19.81
C GLU A 217 3.88 17.99 -19.89
N ASP A 218 4.46 16.86 -19.48
CA ASP A 218 3.75 15.58 -19.43
C ASP A 218 2.59 15.59 -18.43
N MET A 219 2.77 16.26 -17.28
CA MET A 219 1.70 16.47 -16.31
C MET A 219 0.51 17.22 -16.92
N GLN A 220 0.74 18.21 -17.77
CA GLN A 220 -0.35 18.96 -18.41
C GLN A 220 -1.03 18.15 -19.51
N ILE A 221 -0.26 17.45 -20.35
CA ILE A 221 -0.80 16.70 -21.50
C ILE A 221 -1.60 15.47 -21.05
N GLU A 222 -1.09 14.76 -20.04
CA GLU A 222 -1.63 13.46 -19.62
C GLU A 222 -2.44 13.52 -18.33
N ARG A 223 -2.72 14.73 -17.85
CA ARG A 223 -3.47 14.99 -16.61
C ARG A 223 -4.75 14.16 -16.49
N GLN A 224 -5.50 14.04 -17.60
CA GLN A 224 -6.77 13.32 -17.67
C GLN A 224 -6.69 11.84 -17.30
N PHE A 225 -5.50 11.24 -17.37
CA PHE A 225 -5.28 9.81 -17.10
C PHE A 225 -4.61 9.54 -15.75
N ILE A 226 -4.06 10.58 -15.10
CA ILE A 226 -3.23 10.44 -13.89
C ILE A 226 -3.83 11.22 -12.73
N TYR A 227 -4.16 12.49 -12.93
CA TYR A 227 -4.50 13.41 -11.84
C TYR A 227 -5.97 13.78 -11.82
N ASP A 228 -6.57 14.01 -12.99
CA ASP A 228 -7.97 14.43 -13.05
C ASP A 228 -8.88 13.36 -12.49
N ASN A 229 -9.87 13.79 -11.71
CA ASN A 229 -10.88 12.91 -11.19
C ASN A 229 -11.83 12.50 -12.33
N PRO A 230 -11.79 11.22 -12.77
CA PRO A 230 -12.59 10.79 -13.90
C PRO A 230 -14.08 10.80 -13.59
N ILE A 231 -14.48 10.77 -12.32
CA ILE A 231 -15.88 10.80 -11.89
C ILE A 231 -16.51 12.17 -12.21
N CYS A 232 -15.76 13.26 -12.04
CA CYS A 232 -16.23 14.63 -12.27
C CYS A 232 -15.54 15.38 -13.42
N PHE A 233 -14.77 14.69 -14.28
CA PHE A 233 -14.12 15.23 -15.48
C PHE A 233 -13.03 16.30 -15.20
N GLY A 234 -12.28 16.16 -14.11
CA GLY A 234 -11.20 17.11 -13.81
C GLY A 234 -11.07 17.41 -12.33
N GLU A 235 -10.82 18.67 -12.02
CA GLU A 235 -10.76 19.18 -10.64
C GLU A 235 -12.13 19.13 -9.98
N GLU A 236 -12.16 18.64 -8.74
CA GLU A 236 -13.39 18.51 -7.95
C GLU A 236 -14.04 19.87 -7.69
N THR A 237 -13.27 20.97 -7.69
CA THR A 237 -13.80 22.36 -7.59
C THR A 237 -14.72 22.74 -8.76
N LEU A 238 -14.61 22.06 -9.90
CA LEU A 238 -15.45 22.31 -11.07
C LEU A 238 -16.80 21.61 -10.98
N PHE A 239 -16.94 20.61 -10.12
CA PHE A 239 -18.22 19.94 -9.91
C PHE A 239 -19.21 20.88 -9.22
N SER A 240 -20.41 21.01 -9.80
CA SER A 240 -21.49 21.81 -9.19
C SER A 240 -22.60 20.95 -8.60
N ARG A 241 -23.18 20.05 -9.41
CA ARG A 241 -24.28 19.17 -8.98
C ARG A 241 -24.49 18.03 -9.97
N ILE A 242 -25.22 17.01 -9.51
CA ILE A 242 -25.76 15.98 -10.37
C ILE A 242 -27.07 16.48 -11.01
N ASN A 243 -27.19 16.31 -12.33
CA ASN A 243 -28.44 16.54 -13.04
C ASN A 243 -29.23 15.24 -13.26
N GLU A 244 -28.53 14.11 -13.46
CA GLU A 244 -29.16 12.82 -13.71
C GLU A 244 -28.29 11.66 -13.20
N ILE A 245 -28.92 10.67 -12.57
CA ILE A 245 -28.40 9.31 -12.36
C ILE A 245 -29.44 8.36 -12.94
N ARG A 246 -29.03 7.52 -13.90
CA ARG A 246 -29.93 6.54 -14.54
C ARG A 246 -29.26 5.19 -14.66
N VAL A 247 -29.89 4.16 -14.08
CA VAL A 247 -29.44 2.77 -14.22
C VAL A 247 -29.71 2.31 -15.66
N LEU A 248 -28.67 1.89 -16.37
CA LEU A 248 -28.78 1.31 -17.71
C LEU A 248 -28.84 -0.22 -17.64
N GLU A 249 -27.97 -0.81 -16.82
CA GLU A 249 -27.86 -2.27 -16.63
C GLU A 249 -27.59 -2.55 -15.15
N LYS A 250 -28.13 -3.64 -14.61
CA LYS A 250 -27.95 -4.03 -13.21
C LYS A 250 -28.10 -5.54 -13.01
N THR A 251 -27.13 -6.12 -12.34
CA THR A 251 -27.14 -7.48 -11.81
C THR A 251 -26.81 -7.44 -10.32
N ALA A 252 -26.65 -8.60 -9.69
CA ALA A 252 -26.21 -8.68 -8.29
C ALA A 252 -24.78 -8.11 -8.10
N ASP A 253 -23.92 -8.30 -9.11
CA ASP A 253 -22.48 -8.08 -9.01
C ASP A 253 -21.94 -7.06 -10.04
N SER A 254 -22.81 -6.46 -10.85
CA SER A 254 -22.43 -5.46 -11.84
C SER A 254 -23.54 -4.45 -12.09
N ALA A 255 -23.16 -3.24 -12.49
CA ALA A 255 -24.11 -2.25 -12.97
C ALA A 255 -23.46 -1.32 -13.99
N ARG A 256 -24.28 -0.72 -14.85
CA ARG A 256 -23.89 0.39 -15.71
C ARG A 256 -24.80 1.57 -15.39
N ILE A 257 -24.22 2.66 -14.89
CA ILE A 257 -24.94 3.83 -14.42
C ILE A 257 -24.59 5.02 -15.30
N HIS A 258 -25.58 5.57 -16.01
CA HIS A 258 -25.42 6.85 -16.70
C HIS A 258 -25.49 8.00 -15.71
N VAL A 259 -24.55 8.94 -15.82
CA VAL A 259 -24.52 10.16 -15.02
C VAL A 259 -24.40 11.38 -15.91
N ARG A 260 -25.17 12.42 -15.57
CA ARG A 260 -25.01 13.76 -16.13
C ARG A 260 -24.78 14.75 -15.00
N ILE A 261 -23.72 15.54 -15.10
CA ILE A 261 -23.34 16.53 -14.11
C ILE A 261 -23.37 17.93 -14.70
N ALA A 262 -23.58 18.92 -13.85
CA ALA A 262 -23.34 20.32 -14.15
C ALA A 262 -22.00 20.74 -13.56
N LEU A 263 -21.26 21.56 -14.31
CA LEU A 263 -20.02 22.17 -13.86
C LEU A 263 -20.23 23.63 -13.45
N THR A 264 -19.33 24.18 -12.64
CA THR A 264 -19.39 25.56 -12.14
C THR A 264 -19.28 26.62 -13.24
N ASN A 265 -18.70 26.26 -14.39
CA ASN A 265 -18.60 27.11 -15.57
C ASN A 265 -19.89 27.14 -16.43
N GLY A 266 -20.95 26.42 -16.03
CA GLY A 266 -22.22 26.34 -16.75
C GLY A 266 -22.31 25.24 -17.80
N ASN A 267 -21.22 24.50 -18.05
CA ASN A 267 -21.22 23.33 -18.93
C ASN A 267 -21.87 22.13 -18.25
N SER A 268 -22.18 21.11 -19.07
CA SER A 268 -22.64 19.81 -18.59
C SER A 268 -21.81 18.71 -19.23
N GLU A 269 -21.45 17.72 -18.41
CA GLU A 269 -20.70 16.54 -18.83
C GLU A 269 -21.52 15.29 -18.53
N GLU A 270 -21.36 14.25 -19.34
CA GLU A 270 -22.06 12.98 -19.15
C GLU A 270 -21.18 11.77 -19.51
N GLN A 271 -21.34 10.69 -18.76
CA GLN A 271 -20.62 9.43 -18.94
C GLN A 271 -21.41 8.27 -18.36
N ASP A 272 -21.01 7.05 -18.69
CA ASP A 272 -21.45 5.88 -17.95
C ASP A 272 -20.35 5.37 -17.02
N LEU A 273 -20.72 5.08 -15.78
CA LEU A 273 -19.88 4.39 -14.81
C LEU A 273 -20.17 2.88 -14.91
N VAL A 274 -19.14 2.10 -15.21
CA VAL A 274 -19.21 0.64 -15.14
C VAL A 274 -18.82 0.23 -13.74
N LEU A 275 -19.74 -0.41 -13.03
CA LEU A 275 -19.56 -0.85 -11.65
C LEU A 275 -19.45 -2.37 -11.59
N GLN A 276 -18.62 -2.85 -10.67
CA GLN A 276 -18.59 -4.25 -10.27
C GLN A 276 -18.66 -4.35 -8.76
N ARG A 277 -19.13 -5.50 -8.27
CA ARG A 277 -19.19 -5.81 -6.85
C ARG A 277 -18.18 -6.88 -6.51
N ARG A 278 -17.25 -6.56 -5.62
CA ARG A 278 -16.23 -7.50 -5.12
C ARG A 278 -16.26 -7.50 -3.61
N GLU A 279 -16.32 -8.70 -3.03
CA GLU A 279 -16.36 -8.89 -1.58
C GLU A 279 -17.49 -8.08 -0.90
N GLY A 280 -18.61 -7.92 -1.61
CA GLY A 280 -19.79 -7.20 -1.15
C GLY A 280 -19.75 -5.67 -1.35
N LEU A 281 -18.63 -5.12 -1.84
CA LEU A 281 -18.42 -3.68 -2.05
C LEU A 281 -18.50 -3.32 -3.53
N TRP A 282 -19.13 -2.19 -3.83
CA TRP A 282 -19.14 -1.60 -5.17
C TRP A 282 -17.84 -0.85 -5.43
N GLU A 283 -17.30 -1.04 -6.64
CA GLU A 283 -16.16 -0.30 -7.17
C GLU A 283 -16.41 0.05 -8.65
N ILE A 284 -15.77 1.12 -9.12
CA ILE A 284 -15.84 1.57 -10.52
C ILE A 284 -14.80 0.80 -11.33
N ALA A 285 -15.27 -0.08 -12.21
CA ALA A 285 -14.42 -0.84 -13.12
C ALA A 285 -13.93 0.02 -14.30
N ASP A 286 -14.75 0.94 -14.81
CA ASP A 286 -14.40 1.79 -15.96
C ASP A 286 -15.31 3.04 -16.08
N PHE A 287 -14.85 3.99 -16.89
CA PHE A 287 -15.56 5.20 -17.27
C PHE A 287 -15.77 5.21 -18.79
N ILE A 288 -17.02 5.22 -19.24
CA ILE A 288 -17.37 5.23 -20.67
C ILE A 288 -17.82 6.62 -21.07
N ARG A 289 -16.99 7.29 -21.87
CA ARG A 289 -17.31 8.62 -22.41
C ARG A 289 -18.12 8.48 -23.72
N PRO A 290 -19.12 9.35 -23.97
CA PRO A 290 -20.00 9.25 -25.15
C PRO A 290 -19.27 9.16 -26.50
N ASN A 291 -18.13 9.86 -26.65
CA ASN A 291 -17.40 9.95 -27.92
C ASN A 291 -16.05 9.22 -27.94
N SER A 292 -15.43 8.98 -26.78
CA SER A 292 -14.10 8.34 -26.69
C SER A 292 -14.15 6.92 -26.11
N GLY A 293 -15.30 6.47 -25.62
CA GLY A 293 -15.46 5.13 -25.08
C GLY A 293 -14.74 4.92 -23.76
N SER A 294 -14.24 3.71 -23.54
CA SER A 294 -13.58 3.26 -22.31
C SER A 294 -12.32 4.08 -22.01
N LEU A 295 -12.27 4.68 -20.82
CA LEU A 295 -11.08 5.38 -20.34
C LEU A 295 -9.98 4.38 -19.97
N LEU A 296 -10.34 3.23 -19.38
CA LEU A 296 -9.39 2.16 -19.07
C LEU A 296 -8.64 1.69 -20.32
N LYS A 297 -9.36 1.41 -21.42
CA LYS A 297 -8.75 0.99 -22.69
C LYS A 297 -7.84 2.04 -23.29
N GLN A 298 -8.15 3.32 -23.10
CA GLN A 298 -7.28 4.42 -23.55
C GLN A 298 -5.97 4.46 -22.75
N ILE A 299 -6.04 4.31 -21.42
CA ILE A 299 -4.87 4.23 -20.54
C ILE A 299 -3.98 3.05 -20.94
N GLU A 300 -4.56 1.86 -21.11
CA GLU A 300 -3.85 0.65 -21.53
C GLU A 300 -3.19 0.82 -22.91
N ALA A 301 -3.92 1.35 -23.89
CA ALA A 301 -3.41 1.55 -25.25
C ALA A 301 -2.24 2.55 -25.28
N LYS A 302 -2.34 3.66 -24.55
CA LYS A 302 -1.24 4.64 -24.45
C LYS A 302 -0.03 4.07 -23.72
N THR A 303 -0.25 3.32 -22.63
CA THR A 303 0.82 2.61 -21.92
C THR A 303 1.57 1.67 -22.88
N ALA A 304 0.83 0.85 -23.63
CA ALA A 304 1.40 -0.08 -24.60
C ALA A 304 2.15 0.63 -25.75
N ALA A 305 1.69 1.81 -26.17
CA ALA A 305 2.38 2.62 -27.17
C ALA A 305 3.72 3.16 -26.65
N ARG A 306 3.77 3.64 -25.39
CA ARG A 306 5.00 4.14 -24.75
C ARG A 306 6.04 3.06 -24.49
N LEU A 307 5.62 1.82 -24.24
CA LEU A 307 6.53 0.70 -24.05
C LEU A 307 7.22 0.24 -25.34
N LYS A 308 6.73 0.68 -26.52
CA LYS A 308 7.32 0.37 -27.83
C LYS A 308 8.32 1.43 -28.31
N GLN A 309 8.40 2.56 -27.61
CA GLN A 309 9.35 3.66 -27.89
C GLN A 309 10.62 3.43 -27.07
#